data_AF-A0A7J9G5U5-F1
#
_entry.id   AF-A0A7J9G5U5-F1
#
_cell.length_a   1.000
_cell.length_b   1.000
_cell.length_c   1.000
_cell.angle_alpha   90.00
_cell.angle_beta   90.00
_cell.angle_gamma   90.00
#
_symmetry.space_group_name_H-M   'P 1'
#
loop_
_entity.id
_entity.type
_entity.pdbx_description
1 polymer ?
#
loop_
_entity_poly.entity_id
_entity_poly.type
_entity_poly.pdbx_seq_one_letter_code
_entity_poly.pdbx_strand_id
1 'polypeptide(L)' 'MDELSEDDKLTVARARKIQRFLSQPFHVAEVFTGAPGKYVELKASITSFQGVLDGKYDDLPEQSFYMCR' A
#
# COMPACT_ATOMS: atom_id res chain seq x y z
N MET A 1 -1.21 -6.48 -19.29
CA MET A 1 -2.38 -5.66 -18.89
C MET A 1 -3.45 -5.76 -19.96
N ASP A 2 -3.12 -5.58 -21.24
CA ASP A 2 -4.12 -5.53 -22.32
C ASP A 2 -4.83 -6.86 -22.62
N GLU A 3 -4.24 -8.00 -22.22
CA GLU A 3 -4.84 -9.34 -22.39
C GLU A 3 -5.69 -9.81 -21.20
N LEU A 4 -5.76 -9.04 -20.12
CA LEU A 4 -6.51 -9.41 -18.91
C LEU A 4 -7.98 -8.98 -19.02
N SER A 5 -8.87 -9.75 -18.38
CA SER A 5 -10.24 -9.31 -18.14
C SER A 5 -10.26 -8.06 -17.25
N GLU A 6 -11.34 -7.28 -17.28
CA GLU A 6 -11.43 -6.07 -16.44
C GLU A 6 -11.35 -6.40 -14.93
N ASP A 7 -11.92 -7.53 -14.51
CA ASP A 7 -11.84 -8.00 -13.12
C ASP A 7 -10.42 -8.42 -12.73
N ASP A 8 -9.67 -9.04 -13.65
CA ASP A 8 -8.26 -9.38 -13.42
C ASP A 8 -7.39 -8.13 -13.37
N LYS A 9 -7.65 -7.15 -14.23
CA LYS A 9 -6.96 -5.84 -14.19
C LYS A 9 -7.18 -5.15 -12.85
N LEU A 10 -8.41 -5.17 -12.33
CA LEU A 10 -8.74 -4.61 -11.02
C LEU A 10 -7.98 -5.35 -9.90
N THR A 11 -7.97 -6.69 -9.95
CA THR A 11 -7.25 -7.52 -8.99
C THR A 11 -5.75 -7.22 -9.00
N VAL A 12 -5.14 -7.13 -10.18
CA VAL A 12 -3.73 -6.77 -10.34
C VAL A 12 -3.45 -5.36 -9.81
N ALA A 13 -4.31 -4.38 -10.10
CA ALA A 13 -4.16 -3.01 -9.62
C ALA A 13 -4.19 -2.95 -8.08
N ARG A 14 -5.16 -3.61 -7.43
CA ARG A 14 -5.23 -3.68 -5.97
C ARG A 14 -4.05 -4.47 -5.37
N ALA A 15 -3.64 -5.57 -5.99
CA ALA A 15 -2.48 -6.36 -5.55
C ALA A 15 -1.18 -5.52 -5.57
N ARG A 16 -0.97 -4.71 -6.62
CA ARG A 16 0.18 -3.80 -6.71
C ARG A 16 0.14 -2.72 -5.62
N LYS A 17 -1.04 -2.15 -5.33
CA LYS A 17 -1.21 -1.21 -4.20
C LYS A 17 -0.87 -1.87 -2.86
N ILE A 18 -1.38 -3.08 -2.61
CA ILE A 18 -1.07 -3.86 -1.39
C ILE A 18 0.42 -4.16 -1.28
N GLN A 19 1.05 -4.58 -2.37
CA GLN A 19 2.49 -4.85 -2.41
C GLN A 19 3.30 -3.60 -2.01
N ARG A 20 2.92 -2.42 -2.51
CA ARG A 20 3.54 -1.15 -2.10
C ARG A 20 3.20 -0.81 -0.65
N PHE A 21 1.97 -1.01 -0.23
CA PHE A 21 1.50 -0.69 1.12
C PHE A 21 2.17 -1.53 2.21
N LEU A 22 2.71 -2.70 1.87
CA LEU A 22 3.53 -3.48 2.81
C LEU A 22 4.90 -2.83 3.11
N SER A 23 5.33 -1.84 2.31
CA SER A 23 6.51 -1.04 2.64
C SER A 23 6.25 -0.09 3.79
N GLN A 24 7.26 0.10 4.63
CA GLN A 24 7.19 0.94 5.82
C GLN A 24 8.58 1.51 6.14
N PRO A 25 8.71 2.82 6.37
CA PRO A 25 9.96 3.40 6.87
C PRO A 25 10.23 2.89 8.28
N PHE A 26 11.41 2.29 8.46
CA PHE A 26 11.85 1.80 9.76
C PHE A 26 12.67 2.86 10.49
N HIS A 27 12.43 3.01 11.80
CA HIS A 27 13.19 3.93 12.66
C HIS A 27 14.72 3.68 12.58
N VAL A 28 15.14 2.42 12.50
CA VAL A 28 16.56 2.06 12.37
C VAL A 28 17.16 2.42 11.00
N ALA A 29 16.33 2.57 9.98
CA ALA A 29 16.74 2.89 8.61
C ALA A 29 16.71 4.41 8.32
N GLU A 30 16.23 5.23 9.26
CA GLU A 30 16.11 6.68 9.10
C GLU A 30 17.45 7.35 8.82
N VAL A 31 18.53 6.90 9.48
CA VAL A 31 19.90 7.40 9.27
C VAL A 31 20.45 7.14 7.86
N PHE A 32 19.92 6.15 7.14
CA PHE A 32 20.36 5.80 5.79
C PHE A 32 19.43 6.33 4.70
N THR A 33 18.13 6.41 4.99
CA THR A 33 17.09 6.75 4.01
C THR A 33 16.64 8.21 4.10
N GLY A 34 16.86 8.87 5.23
CA GLY A 34 16.33 10.21 5.54
C GLY A 34 14.82 10.26 5.74
N ALA A 35 14.12 9.12 5.64
CA ALA A 35 12.68 9.03 5.86
C ALA A 35 12.39 8.70 7.34
N PRO A 36 11.54 9.49 8.02
CA PRO A 36 11.24 9.25 9.43
C PRO A 36 10.53 7.90 9.61
N GLY A 37 11.02 7.12 10.57
CA GLY A 37 10.39 5.86 10.93
C GLY A 37 8.94 6.05 11.36
N LYS A 38 8.08 5.08 11.04
CA LYS A 38 6.68 5.10 11.47
C LYS A 38 6.30 3.84 12.23
N TYR A 39 5.52 4.01 13.30
CA TYR A 39 4.91 2.92 14.03
C TYR A 39 3.42 2.86 13.70
N VAL A 40 2.93 1.68 13.31
CA VAL A 40 1.54 1.48 12.91
C VAL A 40 0.91 0.47 13.85
N GLU A 41 -0.15 0.90 14.53
CA GLU A 41 -0.95 0.04 15.39
C GLU A 41 -1.62 -1.09 14.61
N LEU A 42 -1.75 -2.27 15.23
CA LEU A 42 -2.37 -3.44 14.60
C LEU A 42 -3.78 -3.13 14.06
N LYS A 43 -4.60 -2.44 14.86
CA LYS A 43 -5.97 -2.08 14.49
C LYS A 43 -6.01 -1.15 13.27
N ALA A 44 -5.07 -0.20 13.20
CA ALA A 44 -4.94 0.68 12.05
C ALA A 44 -4.51 -0.12 10.80
N SER A 45 -3.52 -1.01 10.93
CA SER A 45 -3.07 -1.87 9.82
C SER A 45 -4.22 -2.69 9.23
N ILE A 46 -5.02 -3.37 10.07
CA ILE A 46 -6.16 -4.19 9.63
C ILE A 46 -7.20 -3.32 8.90
N THR A 47 -7.56 -2.17 9.48
CA THR A 47 -8.57 -1.28 8.89
C THR A 47 -8.13 -0.73 7.54
N SER A 48 -6.86 -0.33 7.42
CA SER A 48 -6.29 0.21 6.18
C SER A 48 -6.23 -0.85 5.09
N PHE A 49 -5.80 -2.09 5.40
CA PHE A 49 -5.80 -3.18 4.42
C PHE A 49 -7.21 -3.54 3.96
N GLN A 50 -8.18 -3.59 4.89
CA GLN A 50 -9.58 -3.82 4.54
C GLN A 50 -10.09 -2.75 3.56
N GLY A 51 -9.75 -1.47 3.78
CA GLY A 51 -10.14 -0.40 2.88
C GLY A 51 -9.57 -0.54 1.45
N VAL A 52 -8.34 -1.05 1.30
CA VAL A 52 -7.76 -1.35 -0.02
C VAL A 52 -8.47 -2.54 -0.69
N LEU A 53 -8.79 -3.59 0.08
CA LEU A 53 -9.53 -4.75 -0.43
C LEU A 53 -10.96 -4.40 -0.85
N ASP A 54 -11.63 -3.53 -0.09
CA ASP A 54 -12.97 -3.02 -0.36
C ASP A 54 -13.01 -2.04 -1.56
N GLY A 55 -11.85 -1.61 -2.07
CA GLY A 55 -11.76 -0.65 -3.18
C GLY A 55 -11.96 0.82 -2.81
N LYS A 56 -11.93 1.18 -1.51
CA LYS A 56 -12.13 2.56 -1.04
C LYS A 56 -11.06 3.54 -1.51
N TYR A 57 -9.94 3.02 -2.01
CA TYR A 57 -8.77 3.78 -2.44
C TYR A 57 -8.35 3.43 -3.87
N ASP A 58 -9.30 2.97 -4.70
CA ASP A 58 -9.03 2.56 -6.08
C ASP A 58 -8.65 3.74 -6.99
N ASP A 59 -9.09 4.94 -6.66
CA ASP A 59 -8.77 6.21 -7.30
C ASP A 59 -7.34 6.70 -7.01
N LEU A 60 -6.75 6.29 -5.88
CA LEU A 60 -5.40 6.70 -5.52
C LEU A 60 -4.33 5.99 -6.37
N PRO A 61 -3.26 6.70 -6.81
CA PRO A 61 -2.18 6.09 -7.56
C PRO A 61 -1.35 5.15 -6.67
N GLU A 62 -0.76 4.11 -7.27
CA GLU A 62 0.07 3.11 -6.57
C GLU A 62 1.18 3.72 -5.71
N GLN A 63 1.75 4.84 -6.16
CA GLN A 63 2.84 5.53 -5.47
C GLN A 63 2.42 6.06 -4.09
N SER A 64 1.13 6.36 -3.88
CA SER A 64 0.60 6.82 -2.59
C SER A 64 0.71 5.76 -1.50
N PHE A 65 0.86 4.49 -1.89
CA PHE A 65 0.98 3.36 -0.97
C PHE A 65 2.43 3.03 -0.63
N TYR A 66 3.41 3.73 -1.22
CA TYR A 66 4.82 3.43 -0.98
C TYR A 66 5.38 4.24 0.20
N MET A 67 5.99 3.55 1.17
CA MET A 67 6.66 4.12 2.36
C MET A 67 5.81 5.12 3.15
N CYS A 68 4.49 4.97 3.09
CA CYS A 68 3.56 5.95 3.63
C CYS A 68 3.08 5.66 5.04
N ARG A 69 3.17 4.40 5.49
CA ARG A 69 2.61 3.95 6.77
C ARG A 69 3.66 3.70 7.82
#